data_AF-A0A6L7M5N5-F1
#
_entry.id   AF-A0A6L7M5N5-F1
#
_cell.length_a   1.000
_cell.length_b   1.000
_cell.length_c   1.000
_cell.angle_alpha   90.00
_cell.angle_beta   90.00
_cell.angle_gamma   90.00
#
_symmetry.space_group_name_H-M   'P 1'
#
loop_
_entity.id
_entity.type
_entity.pdbx_description
1 polymer ?
#
loop_
_entity_poly.entity_id
_entity_poly.type
_entity_poly.pdbx_seq_one_letter_code
_entity_poly.pdbx_strand_id
1 'polypeptide(L)'
;MTQEDQLFRSKRPHIVDFAFDEAVAEVFPDMIRRSVPGFETVIPITGLIAAESLPEGGLAYDLGCSQGATTLALLRALGSKPCRI
;
A
#
# COMPACT_ATOMS: atom_id res chain seq x y z
N MET A 1 9.66 3.43 -12.49
CA MET A 1 8.45 3.54 -13.35
C MET A 1 7.46 2.51 -12.86
N THR A 2 6.22 2.89 -12.59
CA THR A 2 5.14 1.96 -12.23
C THR A 2 4.73 1.19 -13.48
N GLN A 3 4.63 -0.13 -13.41
CA GLN A 3 4.12 -0.93 -14.52
C GLN A 3 2.60 -0.74 -14.63
N GLU A 4 2.10 -0.53 -15.86
CA GLU A 4 0.66 -0.39 -16.11
C GLU A 4 -0.04 -1.74 -15.90
N ASP A 5 -1.12 -1.76 -15.13
CA ASP A 5 -1.86 -2.99 -14.88
C ASP A 5 -2.68 -3.41 -16.11
N GLN A 6 -2.39 -4.57 -16.66
CA GLN A 6 -3.16 -5.20 -17.74
C GLN A 6 -3.60 -6.63 -17.37
N LEU A 7 -3.38 -7.06 -16.13
CA LEU A 7 -3.39 -8.48 -15.72
C LEU A 7 -4.75 -9.16 -15.95
N PHE A 8 -5.84 -8.43 -15.71
CA PHE A 8 -7.22 -8.94 -15.80
C PHE A 8 -8.04 -8.30 -16.94
N ARG A 9 -7.39 -7.69 -17.94
CA ARG A 9 -8.09 -6.99 -19.04
C ARG A 9 -8.81 -7.93 -20.02
N SER A 10 -8.29 -9.14 -20.21
CA SER A 10 -8.82 -10.12 -21.16
C SER A 10 -9.79 -11.10 -20.50
N LYS A 11 -10.87 -11.45 -21.21
CA LYS A 11 -11.77 -12.54 -20.78
C LYS A 11 -10.99 -13.85 -20.70
N ARG A 12 -11.08 -14.54 -19.57
CA ARG A 12 -10.48 -15.86 -19.38
C ARG A 12 -11.59 -16.93 -19.46
N PRO A 13 -11.37 -18.06 -20.17
CA PRO A 13 -12.35 -19.14 -20.28
C PRO A 13 -12.60 -19.85 -18.93
N HIS A 14 -11.62 -19.79 -18.03
CA HIS A 14 -11.72 -20.29 -16.66
C HIS A 14 -11.34 -19.17 -15.69
N ILE A 15 -12.23 -18.89 -14.74
CA ILE A 15 -11.96 -18.00 -13.61
C ILE A 15 -11.30 -18.86 -12.53
N VAL A 16 -10.08 -18.50 -12.16
CA VAL A 16 -9.36 -19.10 -11.03
C VAL A 16 -9.49 -18.18 -9.81
N ASP A 17 -9.30 -18.74 -8.61
CA ASP A 17 -9.27 -17.96 -7.39
C ASP A 17 -8.17 -16.90 -7.45
N PHE A 18 -8.45 -15.72 -6.86
CA PHE A 18 -7.47 -14.65 -6.78
C PHE A 18 -6.30 -15.06 -5.86
N ALA A 19 -5.08 -14.86 -6.34
CA ALA A 19 -3.87 -14.96 -5.55
C ALA A 19 -3.09 -13.65 -5.66
N PHE A 20 -2.58 -13.17 -4.53
CA PHE A 20 -1.61 -12.07 -4.52
C PHE A 20 -0.23 -12.65 -4.83
N ASP A 21 0.05 -12.85 -6.12
CA ASP A 21 1.30 -13.42 -6.62
C ASP A 21 2.26 -12.36 -7.16
N GLU A 22 3.38 -12.79 -7.73
CA GLU A 22 4.40 -11.92 -8.35
C GLU A 22 3.79 -10.99 -9.42
N ALA A 23 2.87 -11.50 -10.24
CA ALA A 23 2.26 -10.74 -11.31
C ALA A 23 1.32 -9.65 -10.77
N VAL A 24 0.55 -9.94 -9.71
CA VAL A 24 -0.24 -8.93 -9.00
C VAL A 24 0.68 -7.89 -8.35
N ALA A 25 1.76 -8.33 -7.69
CA ALA A 25 2.71 -7.43 -7.05
C ALA A 25 3.35 -6.47 -8.06
N GLU A 26 3.80 -6.95 -9.22
CA GLU A 26 4.50 -6.12 -10.22
C GLU A 26 3.68 -4.89 -10.68
N VAL A 27 2.35 -5.03 -10.75
CA VAL A 27 1.43 -3.97 -11.20
C VAL A 27 0.59 -3.36 -10.07
N PHE A 28 0.79 -3.78 -8.81
CA PHE A 28 -0.10 -3.44 -7.69
C PHE A 28 -0.34 -1.93 -7.51
N PRO A 29 0.69 -1.05 -7.60
CA PRO A 29 0.45 0.38 -7.40
C PRO A 29 -0.44 1.00 -8.48
N ASP A 30 -0.34 0.54 -9.74
CA ASP A 30 -1.21 1.01 -10.81
C ASP A 30 -2.61 0.38 -10.70
N MET A 31 -2.67 -0.92 -10.39
CA MET A 31 -3.92 -1.67 -10.13
C MET A 31 -4.79 -0.96 -9.10
N ILE A 32 -4.23 -0.57 -7.96
CA ILE A 32 -5.00 0.10 -6.90
C ILE A 32 -5.34 1.55 -7.29
N ARG A 33 -4.39 2.32 -7.83
CA ARG A 33 -4.63 3.72 -8.23
C ARG A 33 -5.82 3.85 -9.18
N ARG A 34 -5.93 2.94 -10.15
CA ARG A 34 -6.98 3.00 -11.17
C ARG A 34 -8.32 2.39 -10.75
N SER A 35 -8.35 1.60 -9.67
CA SER A 35 -9.54 0.84 -9.24
C SER A 35 -10.11 1.25 -7.88
N VAL A 36 -9.34 1.94 -7.04
CA VAL A 36 -9.76 2.39 -5.70
C VAL A 36 -9.75 3.91 -5.63
N PRO A 37 -10.92 4.56 -5.80
CA PRO A 37 -11.04 6.02 -5.66
C PRO A 37 -10.58 6.49 -4.29
N GLY A 38 -9.77 7.57 -4.27
CA GLY A 38 -9.29 8.18 -3.02
C GLY A 38 -8.13 7.46 -2.35
N PHE A 39 -7.59 6.38 -2.92
CA PHE A 39 -6.42 5.68 -2.36
C PHE A 39 -5.24 6.61 -2.10
N GLU A 40 -4.90 7.47 -3.06
CA GLU A 40 -3.81 8.43 -2.94
C GLU A 40 -4.08 9.53 -1.89
N THR A 41 -5.33 9.72 -1.49
CA THR A 41 -5.72 10.63 -0.40
C THR A 41 -5.67 9.93 0.95
N VAL A 42 -6.16 8.71 1.05
CA VAL A 42 -6.24 7.96 2.31
C VAL A 42 -4.85 7.62 2.84
N ILE A 43 -3.94 7.13 2.00
CA ILE A 43 -2.59 6.72 2.40
C ILE A 43 -1.82 7.79 3.20
N PRO A 44 -1.63 9.03 2.69
CA PRO A 44 -0.91 10.06 3.44
C PRO A 44 -1.64 10.50 4.72
N ILE A 45 -2.98 10.53 4.71
CA ILE A 45 -3.77 10.88 5.91
C ILE A 45 -3.60 9.84 7.00
N THR A 46 -3.67 8.55 6.65
CA THR A 46 -3.44 7.45 7.60
C THR A 46 -2.03 7.52 8.19
N GLY A 47 -1.01 7.79 7.35
CA GLY A 47 0.36 7.98 7.82
C GLY A 47 0.50 9.11 8.83
N LEU A 48 -0.16 10.25 8.58
CA LEU A 48 -0.16 11.42 9.47
C LEU A 48 -0.82 11.10 10.83
N ILE A 49 -2.02 10.51 10.81
CA ILE A 49 -2.76 10.14 12.03
C ILE A 49 -1.95 9.15 12.88
N ALA A 50 -1.34 8.16 12.24
CA ALA A 50 -0.50 7.19 12.92
C ALA A 50 0.76 7.84 13.54
N ALA A 51 1.40 8.78 12.83
CA ALA A 51 2.59 9.47 13.34
C ALA A 51 2.31 10.34 14.58
N GLU A 52 1.13 10.98 14.64
CA GLU A 52 0.69 11.74 15.81
C GLU A 52 0.47 10.86 17.04
N SER A 53 -0.01 9.63 16.82
CA SER A 53 -0.34 8.70 17.90
C SER A 53 0.85 7.86 18.38
N LEU A 54 1.91 7.74 17.58
CA LEU A 54 3.04 6.87 17.88
C LEU A 54 4.01 7.57 18.87
N PRO A 55 4.32 6.99 20.03
CA PRO A 55 5.35 7.53 20.92
C PRO A 55 6.75 7.41 20.30
N GLU A 56 7.71 8.18 20.80
CA GLU A 56 9.11 8.05 20.40
C GLU A 56 9.63 6.63 20.69
N GLY A 57 10.25 5.99 19.69
CA GLY A 57 10.68 4.59 19.78
C GLY A 57 9.55 3.56 19.81
N GLY A 58 8.31 3.99 19.57
CA GLY A 58 7.12 3.13 19.53
C GLY A 58 7.16 2.09 18.41
N LEU A 59 6.32 1.07 18.53
CA LEU A 59 6.17 -0.02 17.55
C LEU A 59 4.85 0.14 16.79
N ALA A 60 4.94 0.24 15.47
CA ALA A 60 3.80 0.33 14.56
C ALA A 60 3.63 -1.00 13.79
N TYR A 61 2.39 -1.35 13.47
CA TYR A 61 2.08 -2.51 12.63
C TYR A 61 1.19 -2.07 11.47
N ASP A 62 1.63 -2.35 10.24
CA ASP A 62 0.85 -2.16 9.01
C ASP A 62 0.22 -3.49 8.60
N LEU A 63 -1.03 -3.71 9.02
CA LEU A 63 -1.71 -4.99 8.82
C LEU A 63 -2.20 -5.11 7.38
N GLY A 64 -1.71 -6.13 6.65
CA GLY A 64 -1.99 -6.26 5.22
C GLY A 64 -1.21 -5.26 4.38
N CYS A 65 0.05 -5.00 4.74
CA CYS A 65 0.87 -3.92 4.20
C CYS A 65 1.08 -3.95 2.67
N SER A 66 0.88 -5.10 2.01
CA SER A 66 1.12 -5.25 0.57
C SER A 66 2.54 -4.79 0.20
N GLN A 67 2.70 -3.65 -0.49
CA GLN A 67 4.01 -3.04 -0.80
C GLN A 67 4.47 -1.96 0.20
N GLY A 68 3.82 -1.85 1.36
CA GLY A 68 4.18 -0.94 2.43
C GLY A 68 3.86 0.53 2.15
N ALA A 69 2.80 0.83 1.38
CA ALA A 69 2.44 2.21 1.06
C ALA A 69 2.12 3.04 2.33
N THR A 70 1.34 2.46 3.25
CA THR A 70 1.00 3.09 4.54
C THR A 70 2.22 3.16 5.45
N THR A 71 2.99 2.08 5.57
CA THR A 71 4.30 2.05 6.24
C THR A 71 5.20 3.20 5.80
N LEU A 72 5.35 3.41 4.49
CA LEU A 72 6.18 4.48 3.94
C LEU A 72 5.60 5.87 4.21
N ALA A 73 4.26 6.03 4.17
CA ALA A 73 3.60 7.28 4.53
C ALA A 73 3.82 7.64 6.01
N LEU A 74 3.73 6.66 6.92
CA LEU A 74 4.06 6.82 8.33
C LEU A 74 5.51 7.26 8.52
N LEU A 75 6.47 6.54 7.92
CA LEU A 75 7.90 6.88 8.01
C LEU A 75 8.20 8.30 7.52
N ARG A 76 7.56 8.73 6.43
CA ARG A 76 7.68 10.11 5.93
C ARG A 76 7.12 11.13 6.90
N ALA A 77 5.97 10.84 7.52
CA ALA A 77 5.34 11.72 8.51
C ALA A 77 6.13 11.81 9.82
N LEU A 78 6.81 10.74 10.23
CA LEU A 78 7.68 10.70 11.42
C LEU A 78 9.01 11.44 11.22
N GLY A 79 9.50 11.54 9.98
CA GLY A 79 10.80 12.16 9.68
C GLY A 79 11.94 11.41 10.37
N SER A 80 12.64 12.08 11.30
CA SER A 80 13.74 11.50 12.07
C SER A 80 13.33 10.92 13.42
N LYS A 81 12.05 11.00 13.80
CA LYS A 81 11.55 10.43 15.06
C LYS A 81 11.73 8.91 15.04
N PRO A 82 12.46 8.32 15.99
CA PRO A 82 12.73 6.89 15.99
C PRO A 82 11.42 6.11 16.15
N CYS A 83 11.30 5.00 15.43
CA CYS A 83 10.20 4.04 15.54
C CYS A 83 10.68 2.64 15.20
N ARG A 84 9.86 1.66 15.53
CA ARG A 84 9.95 0.27 15.09
C ARG A 84 8.73 -0.04 14.23
N ILE A 85 8.93 -0.84 13.20
CA ILE A 85 7.88 -1.35 12.31
C ILE A 85 7.99 -2.87 12.30
#